data_AF-A0A820Y5W9-F1
#
_entry.id   AF-A0A820Y5W9-F1
#
_cell.length_a   1.000
_cell.length_b   1.000
_cell.length_c   1.000
_cell.angle_alpha   90.00
_cell.angle_beta   90.00
_cell.angle_gamma   90.00
#
_symmetry.space_group_name_H-M   'P 1'
#
loop_
_entity.id
_entity.type
_entity.pdbx_description
1 polymer ?
#
loop_
_entity_poly.entity_id
_entity_poly.type
_entity_poly.pdbx_seq_one_letter_code
_entity_poly.pdbx_strand_id
1 'polypeptide(L)'
;MWDTTRFAYHVPTLSFSFEHDIRTRLQSLHLRARSTFISLQSMQRYHLTFKDVPPILIEPFILRGYRSTHQPWSYYWKSLFHKHNETINVWSHLIGIL
;
A
#
# COMPACT_ATOMS: atom_id res chain seq x y z
N MET A 1 33.63 24.90 -37.04
CA MET A 1 33.50 23.51 -37.53
C MET A 1 33.24 22.65 -36.32
N TRP A 2 31.99 22.18 -36.12
CA TRP A 2 31.63 21.38 -34.96
C TRP A 2 32.22 19.97 -35.12
N ASP A 3 32.94 19.50 -34.10
CA ASP A 3 33.65 18.22 -34.10
C ASP A 3 32.66 17.07 -33.82
N THR A 4 32.03 16.58 -34.89
CA THR A 4 30.96 15.57 -34.86
C THR A 4 31.39 14.23 -34.26
N THR A 5 32.68 13.91 -34.30
CA THR A 5 33.27 12.69 -33.71
C THR A 5 33.19 12.70 -32.19
N ARG A 6 33.39 13.84 -31.53
CA ARG A 6 33.34 13.93 -30.06
C ARG A 6 31.93 13.72 -29.50
N PHE A 7 30.92 14.19 -30.23
CA PHE A 7 29.52 14.00 -29.85
C PHE A 7 29.09 12.53 -29.99
N ALA A 8 29.56 11.84 -31.04
CA ALA A 8 29.24 10.44 -31.31
C ALA A 8 29.67 9.47 -30.20
N TYR A 9 30.75 9.76 -29.47
CA TYR A 9 31.17 8.95 -28.31
C TYR A 9 30.30 9.15 -27.06
N HIS A 10 29.64 10.31 -26.92
CA HIS A 10 28.83 10.64 -25.75
C HIS A 10 27.36 10.21 -25.89
N VAL A 11 26.82 10.12 -27.11
CA VAL A 11 25.40 9.73 -27.33
C VAL A 11 25.06 8.33 -26.80
N PRO A 12 25.87 7.27 -27.04
CA PRO A 12 25.58 5.93 -26.54
C PRO A 12 25.68 5.85 -25.01
N THR A 13 26.64 6.55 -24.42
CA THR A 13 26.87 6.55 -22.97
C THR A 13 25.79 7.33 -22.23
N LEU A 14 25.29 8.42 -22.82
CA LEU A 14 24.15 9.18 -22.29
C LEU A 14 22.86 8.36 -22.34
N SER A 15 22.59 7.69 -23.46
CA SER A 15 21.41 6.84 -23.62
C SER A 15 21.44 5.63 -22.67
N PHE A 16 22.60 4.98 -22.54
CA PHE A 16 22.77 3.85 -21.62
C PHE A 16 22.62 4.27 -20.15
N SER A 17 23.25 5.40 -19.76
CA SER A 17 23.16 5.93 -18.40
C SER A 17 21.71 6.33 -18.04
N PHE A 18 21.02 7.01 -18.96
CA PHE A 18 19.62 7.41 -18.79
C PHE A 18 18.68 6.21 -18.66
N GLU A 19 18.83 5.19 -19.52
CA GLU A 19 18.06 3.94 -19.43
C GLU A 19 18.30 3.21 -18.10
N HIS A 20 19.55 3.18 -17.63
CA HIS A 20 19.89 2.56 -16.35
C HIS A 20 19.30 3.32 -15.16
N ASP A 21 19.35 4.67 -15.17
CA ASP A 21 18.73 5.50 -14.13
C ASP A 21 17.19 5.34 -14.12
N ILE A 22 16.55 5.29 -15.29
CA ILE A 22 15.10 5.03 -15.37
C ILE A 22 14.75 3.67 -14.80
N ARG A 23 15.46 2.60 -15.20
CA ARG A 23 15.17 1.25 -14.72
C ARG A 23 15.36 1.13 -13.21
N THR A 24 16.46 1.67 -12.68
CA THR A 24 16.75 1.62 -11.24
C THR A 24 15.72 2.42 -10.45
N ARG A 25 15.25 3.58 -10.93
CA ARG A 25 14.17 4.34 -10.32
C ARG A 25 12.83 3.59 -10.35
N LEU A 26 12.47 3.01 -11.49
CA LEU A 26 11.23 2.22 -11.61
C LEU A 26 11.25 0.99 -10.70
N GLN A 27 12.38 0.29 -10.61
CA GLN A 27 12.55 -0.82 -9.67
C GLN A 27 12.45 -0.37 -8.22
N SER A 28 13.08 0.74 -7.86
CA SER A 28 13.01 1.32 -6.52
C SER A 28 11.59 1.73 -6.16
N LEU A 29 10.85 2.34 -7.10
CA LEU A 29 9.45 2.69 -6.93
C LEU A 29 8.58 1.44 -6.77
N HIS A 30 8.82 0.40 -7.57
CA HIS A 30 8.10 -0.88 -7.45
C HIS A 30 8.33 -1.54 -6.09
N LEU A 31 9.58 -1.62 -5.63
CA LEU A 31 9.91 -2.19 -4.33
C LEU A 31 9.28 -1.38 -3.18
N ARG A 32 9.29 -0.05 -3.27
CA ARG A 32 8.61 0.83 -2.31
C ARG A 32 7.10 0.65 -2.35
N ALA A 33 6.51 0.56 -3.54
CA ALA A 33 5.07 0.33 -3.70
C ALA A 33 4.66 -1.04 -3.13
N ARG A 34 5.48 -2.07 -3.33
CA ARG A 34 5.24 -3.40 -2.72
C ARG A 34 5.37 -3.35 -1.21
N SER A 35 6.39 -2.69 -0.66
CA SER A 35 6.58 -2.63 0.78
C SER A 35 5.51 -1.78 1.48
N THR A 36 5.08 -0.67 0.87
CA THR A 36 3.94 0.10 1.35
C THR A 36 2.66 -0.70 1.23
N PHE A 37 2.42 -1.40 0.13
CA PHE A 37 1.25 -2.25 -0.01
C PHE A 37 1.20 -3.35 1.06
N ILE A 38 2.31 -4.06 1.29
CA ILE A 38 2.40 -5.09 2.32
C ILE A 38 2.19 -4.49 3.72
N SER A 39 2.74 -3.30 4.01
CA SER A 39 2.55 -2.66 5.31
C SER A 39 1.11 -2.17 5.51
N LEU A 40 0.46 -1.66 4.47
CA LEU A 40 -0.95 -1.28 4.47
C LEU A 40 -1.87 -2.50 4.64
N GLN A 41 -1.51 -3.63 4.04
CA GLN A 41 -2.23 -4.89 4.16
C GLN A 41 -1.92 -5.66 5.46
N SER A 42 -0.96 -5.21 6.26
CA SER A 42 -0.69 -5.84 7.55
C SER A 42 -1.82 -5.54 8.54
N MET A 43 -2.29 -6.57 9.26
CA MET A 43 -3.19 -6.38 10.40
C MET A 43 -2.53 -5.62 11.56
N GLN A 44 -1.24 -5.32 11.44
CA GLN A 44 -0.44 -4.61 12.44
C GLN A 44 -0.93 -3.18 12.68
N ARG A 45 -1.78 -2.60 11.82
CA ARG A 45 -2.44 -1.33 12.14
C ARG A 45 -3.56 -1.43 13.18
N TYR A 46 -4.08 -2.63 13.45
CA TYR A 46 -5.24 -2.86 14.30
C TYR A 46 -4.90 -3.85 15.41
N HIS A 47 -4.16 -3.35 16.40
CA HIS A 47 -3.70 -4.14 17.56
C HIS A 47 -4.79 -4.46 18.59
N LEU A 48 -5.99 -3.89 18.44
CA LEU A 48 -7.06 -4.08 19.41
C LEU A 48 -7.50 -5.54 19.46
N THR A 49 -7.64 -6.00 20.69
CA THR A 49 -8.13 -7.33 21.03
C THR A 49 -9.59 -7.24 21.44
N PHE A 50 -10.27 -8.38 21.53
CA PHE A 50 -11.68 -8.42 21.98
C PHE A 50 -11.90 -7.74 23.34
N LYS A 51 -10.86 -7.65 24.19
CA LYS A 51 -10.94 -6.99 25.51
C LYS A 51 -11.03 -5.46 25.42
N ASP A 52 -10.55 -4.89 24.33
CA ASP A 52 -10.39 -3.44 24.17
C ASP A 52 -11.61 -2.79 23.48
N VAL A 53 -12.64 -3.58 23.17
CA VAL A 53 -13.77 -3.20 22.32
C VAL A 53 -15.07 -3.46 23.08
N PRO A 54 -16.11 -2.62 22.90
CA PRO A 54 -17.42 -2.87 23.49
C PRO A 54 -17.95 -4.28 23.17
N PRO A 55 -18.58 -4.98 24.14
CA PRO A 55 -19.04 -6.35 23.96
C PRO A 55 -19.98 -6.58 22.78
N ILE A 56 -20.77 -5.56 22.40
CA ILE A 56 -21.70 -5.62 21.27
C ILE A 56 -21.00 -5.74 19.90
N LEU A 57 -19.71 -5.38 19.82
CA LEU A 57 -18.91 -5.46 18.60
C LEU A 57 -18.02 -6.71 18.55
N ILE A 58 -18.05 -7.54 19.60
CA ILE A 58 -17.22 -8.74 19.69
C ILE A 58 -17.95 -9.89 19.00
N GLU A 59 -17.29 -10.46 18.00
CA GLU A 59 -17.74 -11.71 17.41
C GLU A 59 -17.07 -12.92 18.09
N PRO A 60 -17.80 -14.02 18.32
CA PRO A 60 -17.23 -15.23 18.89
C PRO A 60 -16.00 -15.70 18.11
N PHE A 61 -14.97 -16.16 18.83
CA PHE A 61 -13.69 -16.68 18.28
C PHE A 61 -12.79 -15.64 17.60
N ILE A 62 -13.20 -14.38 17.49
CA ILE A 62 -12.37 -13.31 16.93
C ILE A 62 -11.59 -12.63 18.05
N LEU A 63 -10.29 -12.93 18.12
CA LEU A 63 -9.44 -12.51 19.24
C LEU A 63 -8.78 -11.14 19.03
N ARG A 64 -8.51 -10.74 17.78
CA ARG A 64 -7.70 -9.55 17.40
C ARG A 64 -8.13 -8.98 16.05
N GLY A 65 -7.63 -7.79 15.74
CA GLY A 65 -7.88 -7.16 14.43
C GLY A 65 -9.12 -6.26 14.42
N TYR A 66 -9.59 -5.88 15.61
CA TYR A 66 -10.69 -4.95 15.77
C TYR A 66 -10.27 -3.52 15.46
N ARG A 67 -11.20 -2.73 14.92
CA ARG A 67 -10.99 -1.30 14.65
C ARG A 67 -11.26 -0.46 15.89
N SER A 68 -10.59 0.68 15.99
CA SER A 68 -10.85 1.64 17.07
C SER A 68 -12.21 2.30 16.88
N THR A 69 -12.97 2.40 17.96
CA THR A 69 -14.23 3.15 18.02
C THR A 69 -13.94 4.64 18.19
N HIS A 70 -14.95 5.48 17.94
CA HIS A 70 -14.88 6.95 18.12
C HIS A 70 -13.81 7.67 17.29
N GLN A 71 -13.52 7.19 16.08
CA GLN A 71 -12.59 7.84 15.15
C GLN A 71 -13.32 8.74 14.15
N PRO A 72 -12.65 9.72 13.52
CA PRO A 72 -13.26 10.55 12.48
C PRO A 72 -13.64 9.72 11.24
N TRP A 73 -14.62 10.17 10.46
CA TRP A 73 -15.05 9.48 9.23
C TRP A 73 -13.93 9.16 8.24
N SER A 74 -12.93 10.04 8.14
CA SER A 74 -11.75 9.84 7.28
C SER A 74 -10.95 8.57 7.65
N TYR A 75 -10.97 8.16 8.92
CA TYR A 75 -10.37 6.91 9.36
C TYR A 75 -11.12 5.70 8.78
N TYR A 76 -12.45 5.71 8.83
CA TYR A 76 -13.25 4.59 8.33
C TYR A 76 -13.14 4.43 6.81
N TRP A 77 -13.14 5.53 6.06
CA TRP A 77 -12.88 5.51 4.62
C TRP A 77 -11.50 4.92 4.30
N LYS A 78 -10.46 5.35 5.01
CA LYS A 78 -9.12 4.78 4.85
C LYS A 78 -9.11 3.30 5.23
N SER A 79 -9.86 2.87 6.24
CA SER A 79 -9.86 1.48 6.72
C SER A 79 -10.30 0.46 5.67
N LEU A 80 -11.12 0.85 4.68
CA LEU A 80 -11.52 -0.01 3.56
C LEU A 80 -10.33 -0.61 2.79
N PHE A 81 -9.21 0.11 2.76
CA PHE A 81 -7.99 -0.30 2.05
C PHE A 81 -6.95 -0.97 2.96
N HIS A 82 -7.30 -1.24 4.22
CA HIS A 82 -6.43 -1.92 5.19
C HIS A 82 -7.04 -3.24 5.64
N LYS A 83 -6.19 -4.19 6.05
CA LYS A 83 -6.64 -5.48 6.55
C LYS A 83 -7.06 -5.39 8.02
N HIS A 84 -8.33 -5.68 8.29
CA HIS A 84 -8.93 -5.81 9.62
C HIS A 84 -10.07 -6.84 9.57
N ASN A 85 -10.73 -7.10 10.70
CA ASN A 85 -11.80 -8.10 10.80
C ASN A 85 -12.92 -7.86 9.78
N GLU A 86 -13.40 -6.62 9.70
CA GLU A 86 -14.51 -6.25 8.81
C GLU A 86 -14.14 -6.08 7.31
N THR A 87 -12.88 -6.25 6.90
CA THR A 87 -12.49 -5.91 5.52
C THR A 87 -13.23 -6.79 4.52
N ILE A 88 -13.27 -8.11 4.74
CA ILE A 88 -13.94 -9.05 3.84
C ILE A 88 -15.45 -8.79 3.85
N ASN A 89 -16.04 -8.55 5.02
CA ASN A 89 -17.47 -8.23 5.17
C ASN A 89 -17.85 -7.03 4.29
N VAL A 90 -17.08 -5.94 4.37
CA VAL A 90 -17.40 -4.74 3.58
C VAL A 90 -17.20 -4.98 2.08
N TRP A 91 -16.09 -5.62 1.68
CA TRP A 91 -15.80 -5.84 0.26
C TRP A 91 -16.74 -6.86 -0.39
N SER A 92 -17.18 -7.91 0.31
CA SER A 92 -18.14 -8.88 -0.24
C SER A 92 -19.49 -8.22 -0.54
N HIS A 93 -19.97 -7.36 0.36
CA HIS A 93 -21.19 -6.57 0.13
C HIS A 93 -21.02 -5.53 -0.97
N LEU A 94 -19.90 -4.80 -1.00
CA LEU A 94 -19.63 -3.82 -2.05
C LEU A 94 -19.59 -4.46 -3.44
N ILE A 95 -18.91 -5.61 -3.57
CA ILE A 95 -18.87 -6.37 -4.82
C ILE A 95 -20.27 -6.89 -5.18
N GLY A 96 -21.06 -7.34 -4.20
CA GLY A 96 -22.42 -7.82 -4.46
C GLY A 96 -23.41 -6.73 -4.85
N ILE A 97 -23.11 -5.46 -4.56
CA ILE A 97 -23.92 -4.29 -4.97
C ILE A 97 -23.55 -3.81 -6.38
N LEU A 98 -22.30 -4.01 -6.80
CA LEU A 98 -21.78 -3.65 -8.13
C LEU A 98 -22.24 -4.62 -9.21
#